data_AF-A0A9X2YI91-F1
#
_entry.id   AF-A0A9X2YI91-F1
#
_cell.length_a   1.000
_cell.length_b   1.000
_cell.length_c   1.000
_cell.angle_alpha   90.00
_cell.angle_beta   90.00
_cell.angle_gamma   90.00
#
_symmetry.space_group_name_H-M   'P 1'
#
loop_
_entity.id
_entity.type
_entity.pdbx_description
1 polymer ?
#
loop_
_entity_poly.entity_id
_entity_poly.type
_entity_poly.pdbx_seq_one_letter_code
_entity_poly.pdbx_strand_id
1 'polypeptide(L)'
;AGVREIAREIKRDPSTVSRELRRNAATRSGTQVYRAGVAQWKAQQAAKRPKPAKLAVNPQLREYVQQRLDGSVRGPDGTAVAGPQTKAWNGRNKPHRQDRRWSTAWSPEQIAHRLPLDFPDDESMRISHEAIYQSLFIEGRGALKRELVACLRTGRALR
;
A
#
# COMPACT_ATOMS: atom_id res chain seq x y z
N ALA A 1 -40.23 -2.76 -15.79
CA ALA A 1 -39.26 -2.90 -16.88
C ALA A 1 -38.61 -4.28 -16.86
N GLY A 2 -38.51 -4.95 -18.01
CA GLY A 2 -37.88 -6.28 -18.12
C GLY A 2 -36.37 -6.20 -18.37
N VAL A 3 -35.64 -7.31 -18.18
CA VAL A 3 -34.16 -7.36 -18.38
C VAL A 3 -33.72 -6.83 -19.76
N ARG A 4 -34.47 -7.16 -20.82
CA ARG A 4 -34.18 -6.73 -22.20
C ARG A 4 -34.37 -5.23 -22.42
N GLU A 5 -35.32 -4.63 -21.70
CA GLU A 5 -35.63 -3.20 -21.79
C GLU A 5 -34.53 -2.38 -21.12
N ILE A 6 -34.15 -2.78 -19.89
CA ILE A 6 -33.02 -2.19 -19.16
C ILE A 6 -31.74 -2.29 -19.99
N ALA A 7 -31.48 -3.45 -20.60
CA ALA A 7 -30.30 -3.68 -21.43
C ALA A 7 -30.24 -2.73 -22.64
N ARG A 8 -31.38 -2.49 -23.30
CA ARG A 8 -31.48 -1.55 -24.43
C ARG A 8 -31.18 -0.12 -24.00
N GLU A 9 -31.74 0.29 -22.86
CA GLU A 9 -31.57 1.63 -22.30
C GLU A 9 -30.10 1.92 -21.94
N ILE A 10 -29.42 0.96 -21.29
CA ILE A 10 -28.01 1.11 -20.88
C ILE A 10 -27.00 0.67 -21.97
N LYS A 11 -27.47 0.34 -23.19
CA LYS A 11 -26.66 -0.15 -24.32
C LYS A 11 -25.77 -1.34 -23.96
N ARG A 12 -26.34 -2.36 -23.30
CA ARG A 12 -25.66 -3.61 -22.93
C ARG A 12 -26.43 -4.83 -23.42
N ASP A 13 -25.74 -5.96 -23.44
CA ASP A 13 -26.38 -7.24 -23.76
C ASP A 13 -27.32 -7.70 -22.62
N PRO A 14 -28.54 -8.21 -22.90
CA PRO A 14 -29.47 -8.69 -21.89
C PRO A 14 -28.89 -9.77 -20.96
N SER A 15 -27.98 -10.62 -21.44
CA SER A 15 -27.33 -11.62 -20.60
C SER A 15 -26.38 -10.99 -19.60
N THR A 16 -25.78 -9.83 -19.91
CA THR A 16 -24.97 -9.06 -18.95
C THR A 16 -25.83 -8.57 -17.79
N VAL A 17 -26.99 -7.98 -18.11
CA VAL A 17 -27.94 -7.49 -17.08
C VAL A 17 -28.47 -8.65 -16.23
N SER A 18 -28.84 -9.77 -16.85
CA SER A 18 -29.29 -10.97 -16.12
C SER A 18 -28.20 -11.52 -15.18
N ARG A 19 -26.95 -11.60 -15.66
CA ARG A 19 -25.80 -12.04 -14.85
C ARG A 19 -25.55 -11.10 -13.67
N GLU A 20 -25.62 -9.79 -13.87
CA GLU A 20 -25.46 -8.81 -12.78
C GLU A 20 -26.57 -8.92 -11.72
N LEU A 21 -27.83 -9.03 -12.15
CA LEU A 21 -28.98 -9.18 -11.24
C LEU A 21 -28.86 -10.45 -10.40
N ARG A 22 -28.47 -11.58 -11.01
CA ARG A 22 -28.29 -12.86 -10.31
C ARG A 22 -27.10 -12.82 -9.34
N ARG A 23 -25.96 -12.26 -9.78
CA ARG A 23 -24.74 -12.16 -8.96
C ARG A 23 -24.96 -11.30 -7.70
N ASN A 24 -25.78 -10.25 -7.82
CA ASN A 24 -25.98 -9.26 -6.77
C ASN A 24 -27.32 -9.39 -6.01
N ALA A 25 -28.13 -10.41 -6.29
CA ALA A 25 -29.39 -10.65 -5.58
C ALA A 25 -29.17 -10.88 -4.07
N ALA A 26 -30.11 -10.42 -3.25
CA ALA A 26 -30.12 -10.70 -1.81
C ALA A 26 -30.61 -12.15 -1.60
N THR A 27 -29.86 -12.94 -0.83
CA THR A 27 -30.16 -14.37 -0.59
C THR A 27 -30.81 -14.65 0.76
N ARG A 28 -30.96 -13.63 1.62
CA ARG A 28 -31.31 -13.77 3.04
C ARG A 28 -32.77 -14.19 3.30
N SER A 29 -33.64 -14.16 2.29
CA SER A 29 -35.08 -14.42 2.43
C SER A 29 -35.59 -15.60 1.58
N GLY A 30 -34.71 -16.55 1.20
CA GLY A 30 -35.08 -17.73 0.40
C GLY A 30 -35.46 -17.45 -1.06
N THR A 31 -35.79 -16.20 -1.40
CA THR A 31 -36.06 -15.73 -2.77
C THR A 31 -34.93 -14.80 -3.23
N GLN A 32 -34.37 -15.03 -4.42
CA GLN A 32 -33.39 -14.13 -5.04
C GLN A 32 -34.06 -12.83 -5.50
N VAL A 33 -34.14 -11.86 -4.60
CA VAL A 33 -34.68 -10.52 -4.88
C VAL A 33 -33.53 -9.54 -5.09
N TYR A 34 -33.54 -8.81 -6.20
CA TYR A 34 -32.60 -7.71 -6.41
C TYR A 34 -32.94 -6.56 -5.44
N ARG A 35 -31.97 -6.16 -4.60
CA ARG A 35 -32.09 -5.00 -3.71
C ARG A 35 -30.95 -4.05 -4.01
N ALA A 36 -31.25 -2.86 -4.53
CA ALA A 36 -30.26 -1.90 -5.02
C ALA A 36 -29.14 -1.60 -4.02
N GLY A 37 -29.46 -1.31 -2.75
CA GLY A 37 -28.45 -1.04 -1.72
C GLY A 37 -27.53 -2.25 -1.41
N VAL A 38 -28.09 -3.47 -1.41
CA VAL A 38 -27.30 -4.69 -1.19
C VAL A 38 -26.42 -4.99 -2.42
N ALA A 39 -26.96 -4.81 -3.62
CA ALA A 39 -26.23 -4.98 -4.87
C ALA A 39 -25.06 -3.99 -4.96
N GLN A 40 -25.30 -2.73 -4.60
CA GLN A 40 -24.27 -1.70 -4.55
C GLN A 40 -23.19 -2.02 -3.51
N TRP A 41 -23.58 -2.43 -2.30
CA TRP A 41 -22.62 -2.86 -1.28
C TRP A 41 -21.77 -4.05 -1.75
N LYS A 42 -22.40 -5.08 -2.35
CA LYS A 42 -21.69 -6.25 -2.91
C LYS A 42 -20.72 -5.83 -4.02
N ALA A 43 -21.14 -4.97 -4.93
CA ALA A 43 -20.28 -4.44 -5.99
C ALA A 43 -19.10 -3.65 -5.42
N GLN A 44 -19.33 -2.79 -4.41
CA GLN A 44 -18.27 -2.05 -3.73
C GLN A 44 -17.30 -2.97 -2.99
N GLN A 45 -17.77 -4.02 -2.29
CA GLN A 45 -16.88 -4.98 -1.64
C GLN A 45 -16.06 -5.77 -2.66
N ALA A 46 -16.66 -6.21 -3.77
CA ALA A 46 -15.96 -6.91 -4.84
C ALA A 46 -14.91 -6.02 -5.53
N ALA A 47 -15.25 -4.74 -5.74
CA ALA A 47 -14.37 -3.73 -6.33
C ALA A 47 -13.18 -3.39 -5.42
N LYS A 48 -13.30 -3.50 -4.09
CA LYS A 48 -12.17 -3.30 -3.18
C LYS A 48 -10.99 -4.22 -3.49
N ARG A 49 -11.25 -5.40 -4.06
CA ARG A 49 -10.31 -6.49 -4.44
C ARG A 49 -8.91 -6.36 -3.80
N PRO A 50 -8.82 -6.33 -2.45
CA PRO A 50 -7.55 -6.02 -1.81
C PRO A 50 -6.69 -7.28 -1.86
N LYS A 51 -5.67 -7.27 -2.72
CA LYS A 51 -4.61 -8.27 -2.61
C LYS A 51 -3.89 -8.03 -1.27
N PRO A 52 -3.53 -9.09 -0.52
CA PRO A 52 -2.72 -8.91 0.67
C PRO A 52 -1.46 -8.14 0.28
N ALA A 53 -1.11 -7.11 1.06
CA ALA A 53 0.03 -6.26 0.74
C ALA A 53 1.31 -7.12 0.70
N LYS A 54 2.23 -6.83 -0.24
CA LYS A 54 3.44 -7.65 -0.42
C LYS A 54 4.28 -7.76 0.85
N LEU A 55 4.32 -6.70 1.67
CA LEU A 55 5.00 -6.67 2.98
C LEU A 55 4.29 -7.48 4.07
N ALA A 56 2.98 -7.73 3.93
CA ALA A 56 2.26 -8.62 4.83
C ALA A 56 2.62 -10.08 4.56
N VAL A 57 2.80 -10.44 3.28
CA VAL A 57 3.07 -11.80 2.82
C VAL A 57 4.56 -12.17 2.86
N ASN A 58 5.46 -11.22 2.57
CA ASN A 58 6.90 -11.47 2.55
C ASN A 58 7.58 -10.88 3.81
N PRO A 59 7.88 -11.70 4.84
CA PRO A 59 8.48 -11.23 6.08
C PRO A 59 9.92 -10.76 5.90
N GLN A 60 10.69 -11.34 4.98
CA GLN A 60 12.07 -10.94 4.70
C GLN A 60 12.11 -9.54 4.08
N LEU A 61 11.27 -9.29 3.07
CA LEU A 61 11.13 -7.96 2.47
C LEU A 61 10.67 -6.93 3.50
N ARG A 62 9.72 -7.31 4.36
CA ARG A 62 9.24 -6.46 5.45
C ARG A 62 10.37 -6.08 6.42
N GLU A 63 11.15 -7.04 6.87
CA GLU A 63 12.26 -6.80 7.80
C GLU A 63 13.31 -5.89 7.16
N TYR A 64 13.68 -6.16 5.91
CA TYR A 64 14.60 -5.32 5.14
C TYR A 64 14.14 -3.85 5.06
N VAL A 65 12.83 -3.63 4.78
CA VAL A 65 12.24 -2.30 4.71
C VAL A 65 12.22 -1.64 6.09
N GLN A 66 11.85 -2.36 7.15
CA GLN A 66 11.83 -1.84 8.52
C GLN A 66 13.21 -1.38 8.99
N GLN A 67 14.24 -2.21 8.84
CA GLN A 67 15.60 -1.88 9.28
C GLN A 67 16.14 -0.62 8.60
N ARG A 68 15.84 -0.45 7.31
CA ARG A 68 16.25 0.73 6.53
C ARG A 68 15.46 1.98 6.89
N LEU A 69 14.15 1.85 7.15
CA LEU A 69 13.33 2.96 7.64
C LEU A 69 13.70 3.36 9.07
N ASP A 70 14.14 2.44 9.92
CA ASP A 70 14.57 2.74 11.28
C ASP A 70 16.01 3.31 11.35
N GLY A 71 16.78 3.14 10.28
CA GLY A 71 18.21 3.47 10.26
C GLY A 71 19.07 2.46 11.02
N SER A 72 18.51 1.30 11.37
CA SER A 72 19.15 0.22 12.13
C SER A 72 19.86 -0.81 11.23
N VAL A 73 20.27 -0.42 10.02
CA VAL A 73 20.90 -1.34 9.06
C VAL A 73 22.27 -1.75 9.59
N ARG A 74 22.44 -3.06 9.84
CA ARG A 74 23.72 -3.65 10.22
C ARG A 74 24.26 -4.47 9.05
N GLY A 75 25.54 -4.33 8.77
CA GLY A 75 26.27 -5.21 7.87
C GLY A 75 26.44 -6.60 8.49
N PRO A 76 26.85 -7.60 7.70
CA PRO A 76 27.13 -8.96 8.18
C PRO A 76 28.15 -9.00 9.33
N ASP A 77 29.05 -8.01 9.41
CA ASP A 77 30.06 -7.87 10.46
C ASP A 77 29.57 -7.05 11.67
N GLY A 78 28.26 -6.74 11.76
CA GLY A 78 27.66 -5.93 12.83
C GLY A 78 27.88 -4.43 12.70
N THR A 79 28.64 -3.97 11.70
CA THR A 79 28.89 -2.56 11.40
C THR A 79 27.61 -1.84 11.01
N ALA A 80 27.36 -0.64 11.56
CA ALA A 80 26.22 0.16 11.14
C ALA A 80 26.45 0.62 9.68
N VAL A 81 25.59 0.17 8.76
CA VAL A 81 25.61 0.67 7.38
C VAL A 81 25.06 2.09 7.45
N ALA A 82 25.96 3.06 7.28
CA ALA A 82 25.59 4.46 7.30
C ALA A 82 24.44 4.72 6.32
N GLY A 83 23.41 5.41 6.80
CA GLY A 83 22.34 5.91 5.96
C GLY A 83 22.85 6.82 4.84
N PRO A 84 21.99 7.15 3.86
CA PRO A 84 22.36 8.05 2.78
C PRO A 84 22.88 9.38 3.33
N GLN A 85 24.07 9.80 2.87
CA GLN A 85 24.70 11.06 3.28
C GLN A 85 23.73 12.23 3.05
N THR A 86 23.29 12.86 4.13
CA THR A 86 22.41 14.02 4.01
C THR A 86 23.20 15.25 3.58
N LYS A 87 22.65 16.04 2.65
CA LYS A 87 23.29 17.31 2.26
C LYS A 87 23.52 18.18 3.50
N ALA A 88 24.71 18.74 3.62
CA ALA A 88 25.08 19.65 4.69
C ALA A 88 24.03 20.77 4.83
N TRP A 89 23.64 21.08 6.05
CA TRP A 89 22.68 22.13 6.34
C TRP A 89 23.26 23.49 5.92
N ASN A 90 22.51 24.26 5.14
CA ASN A 90 22.97 25.52 4.52
C ASN A 90 22.42 26.78 5.21
N GLY A 91 21.97 26.68 6.47
CA GLY A 91 21.71 27.86 7.29
C GLY A 91 20.36 28.56 7.16
N ARG A 92 19.62 28.40 6.04
CA ARG A 92 18.46 29.26 5.76
C ARG A 92 17.10 28.57 5.94
N ASN A 93 16.19 29.26 6.65
CA ASN A 93 14.74 29.00 6.77
C ASN A 93 14.29 27.59 7.22
N LYS A 94 15.14 26.77 7.82
CA LYS A 94 14.74 25.46 8.38
C LYS A 94 15.45 25.16 9.71
N PRO A 95 14.73 24.72 10.76
CA PRO A 95 15.32 24.34 12.05
C PRO A 95 16.37 23.24 11.88
N HIS A 96 17.34 23.13 12.80
CA HIS A 96 18.40 22.12 12.80
C HIS A 96 17.79 20.72 12.62
N ARG A 97 18.04 20.07 11.47
CA ARG A 97 17.38 18.82 11.06
C ARG A 97 18.23 17.57 11.27
N GLN A 98 19.46 17.72 11.76
CA GLN A 98 20.45 16.63 11.79
C GLN A 98 20.20 15.63 12.94
N ASP A 99 19.57 16.06 14.04
CA ASP A 99 19.42 15.23 15.26
C ASP A 99 18.21 14.29 15.23
N ARG A 100 17.46 14.26 14.12
CA ARG A 100 16.23 13.45 14.03
C ARG A 100 16.54 12.07 13.47
N ARG A 101 15.85 11.04 13.96
CA ARG A 101 15.97 9.63 13.50
C ARG A 101 15.96 9.44 11.97
N TRP A 102 15.32 10.33 11.21
CA TRP A 102 15.31 10.26 9.74
C TRP A 102 16.61 10.74 9.06
N SER A 103 17.57 11.32 9.78
CA SER A 103 18.85 11.73 9.21
C SER A 103 19.74 10.54 8.86
N THR A 104 19.56 9.40 9.55
CA THR A 104 20.25 8.12 9.29
C THR A 104 19.35 7.09 8.59
N ALA A 105 18.04 7.32 8.55
CA ALA A 105 17.08 6.45 7.86
C ALA A 105 17.10 6.60 6.34
N TRP A 106 16.74 5.53 5.65
CA TRP A 106 16.55 5.51 4.20
C TRP A 106 15.11 5.92 3.85
N SER A 107 14.93 6.64 2.75
CA SER A 107 13.59 6.93 2.21
C SER A 107 13.00 5.73 1.46
N PRO A 108 11.66 5.61 1.36
CA PRO A 108 11.00 4.57 0.56
C PRO A 108 11.50 4.46 -0.88
N GLU A 109 11.82 5.59 -1.52
CA GLU A 109 12.41 5.64 -2.87
C GLU A 109 13.80 5.00 -2.91
N GLN A 110 14.67 5.35 -1.97
CA GLN A 110 16.01 4.76 -1.87
C GLN A 110 15.95 3.27 -1.58
N ILE A 111 15.03 2.83 -0.71
CA ILE A 111 14.82 1.41 -0.40
C ILE A 111 14.38 0.66 -1.66
N ALA A 112 13.39 1.18 -2.39
CA ALA A 112 12.89 0.58 -3.63
C ALA A 112 13.97 0.44 -4.70
N HIS A 113 14.82 1.47 -4.87
CA HIS A 113 15.94 1.43 -5.81
C HIS A 113 17.11 0.54 -5.37
N ARG A 114 17.28 0.33 -4.06
CA ARG A 114 18.37 -0.51 -3.54
C ARG A 114 18.07 -2.00 -3.66
N LEU A 115 16.79 -2.39 -3.59
CA LEU A 115 16.37 -3.79 -3.63
C LEU A 115 16.88 -4.58 -4.86
N PRO A 116 16.87 -4.02 -6.09
CA PRO A 116 17.50 -4.65 -7.26
C PRO A 116 19.01 -4.86 -7.16
N LEU A 117 19.72 -4.04 -6.38
CA LEU A 117 21.17 -4.14 -6.20
C LEU A 117 21.54 -5.16 -5.13
N ASP A 118 20.82 -5.16 -4.02
CA ASP A 118 21.09 -6.05 -2.88
C ASP A 118 20.55 -7.47 -3.13
N PHE A 119 19.51 -7.61 -3.98
CA PHE A 119 18.92 -8.90 -4.35
C PHE A 119 18.67 -8.95 -5.86
N PRO A 120 19.71 -9.07 -6.70
CA PRO A 120 19.55 -9.04 -8.16
C PRO A 120 18.67 -10.19 -8.67
N ASP A 121 18.82 -11.39 -8.11
CA ASP A 121 18.16 -12.61 -8.59
C ASP A 121 16.81 -12.91 -7.93
N ASP A 122 16.42 -12.17 -6.89
CA ASP A 122 15.17 -12.40 -6.15
C ASP A 122 14.10 -11.34 -6.48
N GLU A 123 13.16 -11.70 -7.37
CA GLU A 123 12.02 -10.85 -7.72
C GLU A 123 11.01 -10.69 -6.58
N SER A 124 10.99 -11.60 -5.62
CA SER A 124 10.12 -11.52 -4.44
C SER A 124 10.46 -10.30 -3.57
N MET A 125 11.69 -9.77 -3.71
CA MET A 125 12.16 -8.58 -3.02
C MET A 125 11.76 -7.27 -3.72
N ARG A 126 11.15 -7.30 -4.91
CA ARG A 126 10.75 -6.07 -5.63
C ARG A 126 9.50 -5.42 -5.03
N ILE A 127 9.57 -4.15 -4.69
CA ILE A 127 8.41 -3.37 -4.27
C ILE A 127 8.55 -1.91 -4.70
N SER A 128 7.44 -1.28 -5.11
CA SER A 128 7.45 0.15 -5.43
C SER A 128 7.50 0.98 -4.15
N HIS A 129 8.12 2.16 -4.23
CA HIS A 129 8.12 3.12 -3.12
C HIS A 129 6.69 3.56 -2.74
N GLU A 130 5.78 3.65 -3.71
CA GLU A 130 4.35 3.86 -3.45
C GLU A 130 3.75 2.75 -2.59
N ALA A 131 4.05 1.48 -2.84
CA ALA A 131 3.53 0.40 -2.01
C ALA A 131 4.10 0.45 -0.58
N ILE A 132 5.35 0.91 -0.40
CA ILE A 132 5.92 1.20 0.91
C ILE A 132 5.15 2.36 1.58
N TYR A 133 4.91 3.47 0.88
CA TYR A 133 4.09 4.58 1.42
C TYR A 133 2.68 4.14 1.83
N GLN A 134 1.99 3.41 0.97
CA GLN A 134 0.65 2.90 1.25
C GLN A 134 0.65 2.01 2.51
N SER A 135 1.73 1.25 2.76
CA SER A 135 1.84 0.42 3.96
C SER A 135 2.12 1.19 5.25
N LEU A 136 2.64 2.41 5.17
CA LEU A 136 2.89 3.30 6.30
C LEU A 136 1.65 4.13 6.68
N PHE A 137 0.84 4.51 5.68
CA PHE A 137 -0.27 5.46 5.87
C PHE A 137 -1.67 4.84 5.87
N ILE A 138 -1.86 3.64 5.30
CA ILE A 138 -3.20 3.03 5.19
C ILE A 138 -3.38 1.93 6.23
N GLU A 139 -4.23 2.24 7.20
CA GLU A 139 -4.70 1.32 8.22
C GLU A 139 -5.39 0.10 7.57
N GLY A 140 -5.00 -1.10 7.98
CA GLY A 140 -5.50 -2.37 7.41
C GLY A 140 -4.76 -2.90 6.18
N ARG A 141 -3.82 -2.15 5.58
CA ARG A 141 -2.82 -2.69 4.64
C ARG A 141 -1.46 -3.02 5.28
N GLY A 142 -1.29 -2.58 6.53
CA GLY A 142 0.01 -2.44 7.18
C GLY A 142 0.58 -3.75 7.73
N ALA A 143 1.81 -4.03 7.31
CA ALA A 143 2.74 -4.92 8.02
C ALA A 143 3.90 -4.12 8.65
N LEU A 144 3.97 -2.80 8.39
CA LEU A 144 4.94 -1.88 8.96
C LEU A 144 4.31 -1.08 10.11
N LYS A 145 5.12 -0.73 11.12
CA LYS A 145 4.65 0.05 12.27
C LYS A 145 4.44 1.51 11.88
N ARG A 146 3.32 2.13 12.29
CA ARG A 146 2.99 3.55 11.98
C ARG A 146 4.04 4.54 12.50
N GLU A 147 4.75 4.20 13.57
CA GLU A 147 5.85 4.99 14.14
C GLU A 147 7.01 5.23 13.13
N LEU A 148 7.18 4.36 12.13
CA LEU A 148 8.19 4.53 11.08
C LEU A 148 7.94 5.76 10.18
N VAL A 149 6.74 6.34 10.22
CA VAL A 149 6.47 7.63 9.55
C VAL A 149 7.34 8.74 10.12
N ALA A 150 7.73 8.67 11.40
CA ALA A 150 8.64 9.65 12.01
C ALA A 150 10.04 9.64 11.39
N CYS A 151 10.40 8.54 10.71
CA CYS A 151 11.65 8.37 10.00
C CYS A 151 11.59 8.85 8.53
N LEU A 152 10.44 9.34 8.05
CA LEU A 152 10.31 9.91 6.71
C LEU A 152 10.69 11.40 6.69
N ARG A 153 11.32 11.82 5.58
CA ARG A 153 11.73 13.21 5.32
C ARG A 153 10.57 14.12 4.87
N THR A 154 9.38 13.93 5.41
CA THR A 154 8.21 14.75 5.10
C THR A 154 8.02 15.77 6.21
N GLY A 155 8.36 17.03 5.97
CA GLY A 155 8.16 18.14 6.92
C GLY A 155 6.68 18.50 7.17
N ARG A 156 5.73 17.59 6.93
CA ARG A 156 4.30 17.78 7.17
C ARG A 156 3.93 17.04 8.46
N ALA A 157 3.27 17.75 9.36
CA ALA A 157 2.67 17.14 10.53
C ALA A 157 1.64 16.10 10.09
N LEU A 158 1.70 14.90 10.67
CA LEU A 158 0.57 13.97 10.67
C LEU A 158 -0.60 14.69 11.36
N ARG A 159 -1.73 14.80 10.67
CA ARG A 159 -2.97 15.40 11.19
C ARG A 159 -4.04 14.33 11.29
#